data_AF-A0A2H9TLN5-F1
#
_entry.id   AF-A0A2H9TLN5-F1
#
_cell.length_a   1.000
_cell.length_b   1.000
_cell.length_c   1.000
_cell.angle_alpha   90.00
_cell.angle_beta   90.00
_cell.angle_gamma   90.00
#
_symmetry.space_group_name_H-M   'P 1'
#
loop_
_entity.id
_entity.type
_entity.pdbx_description
1 polymer ?
#
loop_
_entity_poly.entity_id
_entity_poly.type
_entity_poly.pdbx_seq_one_letter_code
_entity_poly.pdbx_strand_id
1 'polypeptide(L)'
;MEHVTTAASHGCLEILEWVRAIDRTLWPSRDCMGKIMVGGHVGVFGFLNSLDPNFLPERYQASVADIATMWHHDMIVVVYYLKPELVPLKLLYRHAMKLCVHSVVIWTGNKIYETTKKIPKLTANDLDHALHSCAWLLVEWIVKKDQSLLPDRKQVTVAMKANCSRTRKDMADFLTLLRSLYELANRDSQYLPTYDEMYDQPVEYVQWVHSQNPGHLSQSALIMLCKAKSDTAQFHEWISRDLSINVATSEMASAAANIGNVKALSWIIDKNPDAAPSRESVQAGLKVYKNTELLLYVHSTRPEHVPDVEFLVEHGYHKVAPGTVQRMRNFQSEQRNPLRDTLCGDMVEAFGKLSIEC
;
A
#
# COMPACT_ATOMS: atom_id res chain seq x y z
N MET A 1 -44.16 -8.23 15.74
CA MET A 1 -43.63 -8.89 14.52
C MET A 1 -42.73 -7.97 13.71
N GLU A 2 -43.13 -6.72 13.41
CA GLU A 2 -42.33 -5.78 12.61
C GLU A 2 -40.87 -5.61 13.09
N HIS A 3 -40.64 -5.44 14.40
CA HIS A 3 -39.29 -5.31 14.96
C HIS A 3 -38.40 -6.54 14.73
N VAL A 4 -38.97 -7.75 14.72
CA VAL A 4 -38.22 -9.00 14.47
C VAL A 4 -37.82 -9.10 13.00
N THR A 5 -38.72 -8.74 12.09
CA THR A 5 -38.44 -8.63 10.65
C THR A 5 -37.36 -7.59 10.37
N THR A 6 -37.41 -6.44 11.04
CA THR A 6 -36.41 -5.39 10.92
C THR A 6 -35.05 -5.84 11.46
N ALA A 7 -35.01 -6.48 12.63
CA ALA A 7 -33.77 -7.04 13.18
C ALA A 7 -33.12 -8.05 12.23
N ALA A 8 -33.92 -8.97 11.67
CA ALA A 8 -33.44 -9.93 10.69
C ALA A 8 -32.90 -9.27 9.41
N SER A 9 -33.63 -8.26 8.91
CA SER A 9 -33.23 -7.49 7.72
C SER A 9 -31.92 -6.72 7.88
N HIS A 10 -31.51 -6.42 9.11
CA HIS A 10 -30.28 -5.68 9.43
C HIS A 10 -29.19 -6.57 10.03
N GLY A 11 -29.39 -7.89 10.05
CA GLY A 11 -28.36 -8.82 10.51
C GLY A 11 -28.19 -8.92 12.03
N CYS A 12 -29.16 -8.45 12.83
CA CYS A 12 -29.07 -8.42 14.29
C CYS A 12 -29.35 -9.79 14.92
N LEU A 13 -28.41 -10.73 14.80
CA LEU A 13 -28.57 -12.11 15.29
C LEU A 13 -28.86 -12.17 16.80
N GLU A 14 -28.16 -11.40 17.64
CA GLU A 14 -28.34 -11.49 19.10
C GLU A 14 -29.77 -11.09 19.52
N ILE A 15 -30.37 -10.13 18.82
CA ILE A 15 -31.76 -9.70 19.07
C ILE A 15 -32.72 -10.84 18.70
N LEU A 16 -32.50 -11.54 17.59
CA LEU A 16 -33.35 -12.65 17.17
C LEU A 16 -33.27 -13.83 18.16
N GLU A 17 -32.07 -14.15 18.64
CA GLU A 17 -31.85 -15.18 19.66
C GLU A 17 -32.53 -14.81 20.98
N TRP A 18 -32.39 -13.56 21.42
CA TRP A 18 -33.04 -13.05 22.63
C TRP A 18 -34.57 -13.08 22.52
N VAL A 19 -35.14 -12.58 21.43
CA VAL A 19 -36.60 -12.63 21.18
C VAL A 19 -37.08 -14.08 21.21
N ARG A 20 -36.32 -15.00 20.59
CA ARG A 20 -36.67 -16.43 20.53
C ARG A 20 -36.65 -17.11 21.90
N ALA A 21 -35.74 -16.70 22.78
CA ALA A 21 -35.66 -17.19 24.15
C ALA A 21 -36.88 -16.77 24.99
N ILE A 22 -37.44 -15.58 24.72
CA ILE A 22 -38.62 -15.06 25.41
C ILE A 22 -39.91 -15.64 24.81
N ASP A 23 -40.04 -15.63 23.49
CA ASP A 23 -41.26 -16.06 22.80
C ASP A 23 -40.94 -16.86 21.52
N ARG A 24 -41.26 -18.17 21.57
CA ARG A 24 -41.06 -19.10 20.45
C ARG A 24 -42.12 -18.99 19.35
N THR A 25 -43.09 -18.10 19.47
CA THR A 25 -44.10 -17.85 18.44
C THR A 25 -43.77 -16.67 17.55
N LEU A 26 -42.79 -15.83 17.95
CA LEU A 26 -42.35 -14.69 17.15
C LEU A 26 -41.39 -15.15 16.06
N TRP A 27 -41.72 -14.79 14.82
CA TRP A 27 -40.94 -15.04 13.62
C TRP A 27 -40.81 -13.76 12.79
N PRO A 28 -39.68 -13.55 12.09
CA PRO A 28 -39.60 -12.52 11.07
C PRO A 28 -40.48 -12.90 9.87
N SER A 29 -41.03 -11.88 9.18
CA SER A 29 -41.69 -12.09 7.89
C SER A 29 -40.71 -12.64 6.85
N ARG A 30 -41.16 -13.50 5.94
CA ARG A 30 -40.33 -13.99 4.81
C ARG A 30 -39.85 -12.86 3.90
N ASP A 31 -40.53 -11.72 3.91
CA ASP A 31 -40.14 -10.55 3.10
C ASP A 31 -38.75 -9.99 3.47
N CYS A 32 -38.23 -10.29 4.68
CA CYS A 32 -36.86 -9.91 5.04
C CYS A 32 -35.78 -10.72 4.32
N MET A 33 -36.14 -11.84 3.68
CA MET A 33 -35.18 -12.74 3.04
C MET A 33 -34.32 -12.01 2.01
N GLY A 34 -34.91 -11.19 1.14
CA GLY A 34 -34.14 -10.42 0.15
C GLY A 34 -33.04 -9.58 0.80
N LYS A 35 -33.35 -8.90 1.92
CA LYS A 35 -32.39 -8.07 2.66
C LYS A 35 -31.32 -8.90 3.35
N ILE A 36 -31.68 -10.05 3.93
CA ILE A 36 -30.73 -11.02 4.50
C ILE A 36 -29.74 -11.48 3.42
N MET A 37 -30.25 -11.81 2.22
CA MET A 37 -29.46 -12.33 1.12
C MET A 37 -28.50 -11.29 0.54
N VAL A 38 -29.00 -10.06 0.36
CA VAL A 38 -28.24 -8.91 -0.15
C VAL A 38 -27.20 -8.43 0.88
N GLY A 39 -27.60 -8.32 2.15
CA GLY A 39 -26.75 -7.87 3.24
C GLY A 39 -25.71 -8.90 3.70
N GLY A 40 -25.76 -10.13 3.15
CA GLY A 40 -24.82 -11.19 3.52
C GLY A 40 -24.93 -11.61 4.98
N HIS A 41 -26.12 -11.53 5.57
CA HIS A 41 -26.35 -11.84 6.98
C HIS A 41 -26.39 -13.36 7.23
N VAL A 42 -25.27 -14.04 6.96
CA VAL A 42 -25.14 -15.51 7.01
C VAL A 42 -25.52 -16.08 8.38
N GLY A 43 -25.17 -15.40 9.47
CA GLY A 43 -25.55 -15.83 10.83
C GLY A 43 -27.06 -15.82 11.05
N VAL A 44 -27.75 -14.75 10.63
CA VAL A 44 -29.22 -14.66 10.70
C VAL A 44 -29.87 -15.73 9.83
N PHE A 45 -29.40 -15.90 8.59
CA PHE A 45 -29.91 -16.95 7.70
C PHE A 45 -29.72 -18.35 8.31
N GLY A 46 -28.52 -18.65 8.82
CA GLY A 46 -28.22 -19.93 9.46
C GLY A 46 -29.11 -20.21 10.67
N PHE A 47 -29.33 -19.21 11.53
CA PHE A 47 -30.24 -19.30 12.67
C PHE A 47 -31.67 -19.60 12.21
N LEU A 48 -32.23 -18.81 11.29
CA LEU A 48 -33.61 -18.99 10.82
C LEU A 48 -33.80 -20.33 10.10
N ASN A 49 -32.83 -20.75 9.27
CA ASN A 49 -32.85 -22.05 8.60
C ASN A 49 -32.71 -23.23 9.59
N SER A 50 -32.02 -23.05 10.73
CA SER A 50 -31.95 -24.07 11.78
C SER A 50 -33.28 -24.25 12.52
N LEU A 51 -34.09 -23.20 12.60
CA LEU A 51 -35.42 -23.23 13.22
C LEU A 51 -36.50 -23.75 12.26
N ASP A 52 -36.40 -23.38 10.98
CA ASP A 52 -37.26 -23.88 9.90
C ASP A 52 -36.41 -24.13 8.64
N PRO A 53 -36.11 -25.40 8.29
CA PRO A 53 -35.38 -25.73 7.07
C PRO A 53 -36.07 -25.31 5.76
N ASN A 54 -37.35 -24.92 5.81
CA ASN A 54 -38.07 -24.36 4.66
C ASN A 54 -37.91 -22.85 4.55
N PHE A 55 -37.23 -22.18 5.50
CA PHE A 55 -36.86 -20.76 5.46
C PHE A 55 -35.71 -20.53 4.46
N LEU A 56 -35.96 -20.91 3.20
CA LEU A 56 -35.04 -20.78 2.09
C LEU A 56 -35.46 -19.60 1.21
N PRO A 57 -34.50 -18.94 0.53
CA PRO A 57 -34.82 -17.94 -0.46
C PRO A 57 -35.50 -18.58 -1.67
N GLU A 58 -36.19 -17.74 -2.44
CA GLU A 58 -36.56 -18.13 -3.79
C GLU A 58 -35.31 -18.40 -4.64
N ARG A 59 -35.47 -19.19 -5.70
CA ARG A 59 -34.41 -19.43 -6.67
C ARG A 59 -33.91 -18.10 -7.22
N TYR A 60 -32.59 -17.93 -7.32
CA TYR A 60 -32.00 -16.69 -7.85
C TYR A 60 -32.56 -16.36 -9.25
N GLN A 61 -33.08 -15.14 -9.40
CA GLN A 61 -33.66 -14.62 -10.64
C GLN A 61 -32.83 -13.43 -11.15
N ALA A 62 -32.22 -13.55 -12.32
CA ALA A 62 -31.41 -12.47 -12.89
C ALA A 62 -32.22 -11.24 -13.34
N SER A 63 -33.53 -11.39 -13.57
CA SER A 63 -34.42 -10.30 -14.00
C SER A 63 -34.67 -9.24 -12.92
N VAL A 64 -34.43 -9.57 -11.65
CA VAL A 64 -34.66 -8.70 -10.49
C VAL A 64 -33.38 -8.31 -9.76
N ALA A 65 -32.26 -8.96 -10.10
CA ALA A 65 -30.98 -8.67 -9.51
C ALA A 65 -30.28 -7.51 -10.26
N ASP A 66 -29.70 -6.59 -9.51
CA ASP A 66 -28.75 -5.58 -9.94
C ASP A 66 -27.57 -5.56 -8.95
N ILE A 67 -26.67 -4.58 -9.06
CA ILE A 67 -25.51 -4.53 -8.14
C ILE A 67 -25.92 -4.37 -6.66
N ALA A 68 -27.04 -3.69 -6.39
CA ALA A 68 -27.55 -3.46 -5.04
C ALA A 68 -28.41 -4.61 -4.52
N THR A 69 -28.94 -5.47 -5.40
CA THR A 69 -29.82 -6.57 -5.03
C THR A 69 -29.23 -7.96 -5.30
N MET A 70 -28.01 -8.03 -5.82
CA MET A 70 -27.30 -9.29 -5.95
C MET A 70 -27.01 -9.87 -4.56
N TRP A 71 -27.20 -11.17 -4.42
CA TRP A 71 -26.86 -11.85 -3.18
C TRP A 71 -25.38 -11.67 -2.86
N HIS A 72 -25.08 -11.45 -1.58
CA HIS A 72 -23.71 -11.39 -1.11
C HIS A 72 -22.99 -12.71 -1.41
N HIS A 73 -21.69 -12.64 -1.72
CA HIS A 73 -20.88 -13.82 -2.06
C HIS A 73 -21.03 -14.93 -1.01
N ASP A 74 -20.84 -14.61 0.26
CA ASP A 74 -20.89 -15.63 1.32
C ASP A 74 -22.26 -16.29 1.44
N MET A 75 -23.32 -15.54 1.15
CA MET A 75 -24.67 -16.09 1.14
C MET A 75 -24.89 -17.04 -0.05
N ILE A 76 -24.38 -16.69 -1.24
CA ILE A 76 -24.41 -17.57 -2.40
C ILE A 76 -23.73 -18.90 -2.08
N VAL A 77 -22.57 -18.86 -1.42
CA VAL A 77 -21.83 -20.06 -1.04
C VAL A 77 -22.67 -20.93 -0.10
N VAL A 78 -23.24 -20.35 0.95
CA VAL A 78 -24.05 -21.08 1.93
C VAL A 78 -25.29 -21.70 1.29
N VAL A 79 -26.07 -20.91 0.53
CA VAL A 79 -27.28 -21.42 -0.12
C VAL A 79 -26.96 -22.48 -1.17
N TYR A 80 -25.86 -22.37 -1.90
CA TYR A 80 -25.44 -23.41 -2.83
C TYR A 80 -25.16 -24.74 -2.13
N TYR A 81 -24.48 -24.74 -0.98
CA TYR A 81 -24.21 -25.99 -0.25
C TYR A 81 -25.43 -26.58 0.43
N LEU A 82 -26.42 -25.76 0.80
CA LEU A 82 -27.69 -26.26 1.34
C LEU A 82 -28.62 -26.78 0.24
N LYS A 83 -28.76 -26.03 -0.86
CA LYS A 83 -29.74 -26.30 -1.92
C LYS A 83 -29.25 -25.79 -3.29
N PRO A 84 -28.39 -26.55 -3.98
CA PRO A 84 -27.73 -26.13 -5.23
C PRO A 84 -28.68 -25.64 -6.33
N GLU A 85 -29.90 -26.18 -6.41
CA GLU A 85 -30.89 -25.82 -7.42
C GLU A 85 -31.38 -24.36 -7.32
N LEU A 86 -31.24 -23.74 -6.13
CA LEU A 86 -31.56 -22.33 -5.91
C LEU A 86 -30.51 -21.38 -6.48
N VAL A 87 -29.31 -21.88 -6.78
CA VAL A 87 -28.17 -21.11 -7.26
C VAL A 87 -27.79 -21.61 -8.67
N PRO A 88 -28.48 -21.15 -9.73
CA PRO A 88 -28.17 -21.51 -11.11
C PRO A 88 -26.81 -20.95 -11.53
N LEU A 89 -25.73 -21.71 -11.28
CA LEU A 89 -24.33 -21.25 -11.41
C LEU A 89 -24.03 -20.52 -12.72
N LYS A 90 -24.48 -21.03 -13.87
CA LYS A 90 -24.25 -20.39 -15.18
C LYS A 90 -24.92 -19.02 -15.32
N LEU A 91 -26.14 -18.90 -14.79
CA LEU A 91 -26.88 -17.64 -14.80
C LEU A 91 -26.21 -16.63 -13.88
N LEU A 92 -25.88 -17.07 -12.67
CA LEU A 92 -25.21 -16.24 -11.67
C LEU A 92 -23.82 -15.78 -12.13
N TYR A 93 -23.03 -16.67 -12.73
CA TYR A 93 -21.73 -16.34 -13.33
C TYR A 93 -21.85 -15.21 -14.36
N ARG A 94 -22.76 -15.35 -15.34
CA ARG A 94 -22.96 -14.32 -16.38
C ARG A 94 -23.42 -13.00 -15.79
N HIS A 95 -24.28 -13.06 -14.78
CA HIS A 95 -24.80 -11.85 -14.17
C HIS A 95 -23.74 -11.14 -13.33
N ALA A 96 -23.00 -11.88 -12.50
CA ALA A 96 -21.91 -11.34 -11.69
C ALA A 96 -20.79 -10.75 -12.57
N MET A 97 -20.53 -11.33 -13.76
CA MET A 97 -19.63 -10.75 -14.75
C MET A 97 -20.12 -9.38 -15.22
N LYS A 98 -21.41 -9.26 -15.58
CA LYS A 98 -22.02 -8.00 -16.03
C LYS A 98 -22.03 -6.91 -14.94
N LEU A 99 -22.15 -7.33 -13.67
CA LEU A 99 -22.22 -6.44 -12.52
C LEU A 99 -20.86 -6.20 -11.85
N CYS A 100 -19.76 -6.73 -12.40
CA CYS A 100 -18.42 -6.63 -11.82
C CYS A 100 -18.30 -7.15 -10.38
N VAL A 101 -19.03 -8.20 -10.01
CA VAL A 101 -18.91 -8.78 -8.67
C VAL A 101 -17.91 -9.94 -8.68
N HIS A 102 -16.64 -9.57 -8.70
CA HIS A 102 -15.52 -10.43 -9.03
C HIS A 102 -15.40 -11.68 -8.16
N SER A 103 -15.67 -11.58 -6.84
CA SER A 103 -15.66 -12.74 -5.93
C SER A 103 -16.67 -13.80 -6.34
N VAL A 104 -17.89 -13.39 -6.71
CA VAL A 104 -18.96 -14.28 -7.18
C VAL A 104 -18.62 -14.89 -8.53
N VAL A 105 -18.02 -14.11 -9.44
CA VAL A 105 -17.54 -14.64 -10.73
C VAL A 105 -16.51 -15.74 -10.52
N ILE A 106 -15.47 -15.48 -9.74
CA ILE A 106 -14.37 -16.43 -9.51
C ILE A 106 -14.93 -17.71 -8.86
N TRP A 107 -15.79 -17.56 -7.84
CA TRP A 107 -16.39 -18.70 -7.15
C TRP A 107 -17.30 -19.52 -8.07
N THR A 108 -18.24 -18.87 -8.78
CA THR A 108 -19.15 -19.57 -9.69
C THR A 108 -18.40 -20.21 -10.86
N GLY A 109 -17.39 -19.54 -11.41
CA GLY A 109 -16.54 -20.07 -12.46
C GLY A 109 -15.78 -21.33 -12.02
N ASN A 110 -15.20 -21.31 -10.82
CA ASN A 110 -14.55 -22.49 -10.23
C ASN A 110 -15.54 -23.63 -10.02
N LYS A 111 -16.73 -23.37 -9.49
CA LYS A 111 -17.75 -24.40 -9.27
C LYS A 111 -18.28 -25.01 -10.58
N ILE A 112 -18.47 -24.20 -11.62
CA ILE A 112 -18.82 -24.71 -12.96
C ILE A 112 -17.71 -25.61 -13.50
N TYR A 113 -16.45 -25.20 -13.35
CA TYR A 113 -15.31 -26.01 -13.78
C TYR A 113 -15.20 -27.32 -13.00
N GLU A 114 -15.36 -27.29 -11.67
CA GLU A 114 -15.33 -28.49 -10.82
C GLU A 114 -16.37 -29.53 -11.27
N THR A 115 -17.61 -29.08 -11.51
CA THR A 115 -18.78 -29.91 -11.81
C THR A 115 -18.83 -30.39 -13.26
N THR A 116 -18.43 -29.56 -14.22
CA THR A 116 -18.59 -29.86 -15.65
C THR A 116 -17.28 -30.17 -16.37
N LYS A 117 -16.13 -29.90 -15.73
CA LYS A 117 -14.79 -29.88 -16.35
C LYS A 117 -14.69 -28.96 -17.58
N LYS A 118 -15.65 -28.03 -17.73
CA LYS A 118 -15.71 -27.04 -18.80
C LYS A 118 -15.73 -25.66 -18.17
N ILE A 119 -14.88 -24.77 -18.67
CA ILE A 119 -14.87 -23.37 -18.29
C ILE A 119 -15.97 -22.69 -19.14
N PRO A 120 -16.79 -21.79 -18.57
CA PRO A 120 -17.60 -20.89 -19.41
C PRO A 120 -16.71 -20.27 -20.48
N LYS A 121 -17.19 -20.15 -21.73
CA LYS A 121 -16.39 -19.53 -22.80
C LYS A 121 -16.06 -18.09 -22.38
N LEU A 122 -14.81 -17.86 -22.02
CA LEU A 122 -14.25 -16.56 -21.72
C LEU A 122 -13.99 -15.83 -23.03
N THR A 123 -14.21 -14.53 -23.04
CA THR A 123 -14.02 -13.68 -24.23
C THR A 123 -13.05 -12.55 -23.93
N ALA A 124 -12.47 -11.96 -24.98
CA ALA A 124 -11.66 -10.75 -24.84
C ALA A 124 -12.44 -9.60 -24.19
N ASN A 125 -13.76 -9.54 -24.39
CA ASN A 125 -14.62 -8.55 -23.74
C ASN A 125 -14.74 -8.77 -22.22
N ASP A 126 -14.74 -10.02 -21.76
CA ASP A 126 -14.74 -10.34 -20.32
C ASP A 126 -13.45 -9.88 -19.64
N LEU A 127 -12.31 -10.11 -20.30
CA LEU A 127 -11.00 -9.65 -19.87
C LEU A 127 -10.93 -8.12 -19.84
N ASP A 128 -11.36 -7.46 -20.91
CA ASP A 128 -11.36 -6.01 -21.02
C ASP A 128 -12.21 -5.36 -19.93
N HIS A 129 -13.39 -5.93 -19.67
CA HIS A 129 -14.28 -5.47 -18.60
C HIS A 129 -13.65 -5.63 -17.21
N ALA A 130 -12.97 -6.75 -16.96
CA ALA A 130 -12.25 -7.01 -15.72
C ALA A 130 -11.09 -6.00 -15.53
N LEU A 131 -10.31 -5.73 -16.59
CA LEU A 131 -9.25 -4.74 -16.55
C LEU A 131 -9.78 -3.34 -16.22
N HIS A 132 -10.82 -2.89 -16.90
CA HIS A 132 -11.41 -1.56 -16.68
C HIS A 132 -12.00 -1.39 -15.27
N SER A 133 -12.44 -2.48 -14.64
CA SER A 133 -12.99 -2.44 -13.29
C SER A 133 -11.93 -2.58 -12.18
N CYS A 134 -10.63 -2.53 -12.52
CA CYS A 134 -9.53 -2.86 -11.61
C CYS A 134 -9.70 -4.23 -10.92
N ALA A 135 -10.29 -5.20 -11.63
CA ALA A 135 -10.67 -6.52 -11.11
C ALA A 135 -9.50 -7.51 -11.12
N TRP A 136 -8.39 -7.16 -10.49
CA TRP A 136 -7.11 -7.83 -10.69
C TRP A 136 -7.13 -9.35 -10.45
N LEU A 137 -7.82 -9.82 -9.40
CA LEU A 137 -7.99 -11.25 -9.15
C LEU A 137 -8.81 -11.97 -10.22
N LEU A 138 -9.78 -11.27 -10.83
CA LEU A 138 -10.56 -11.82 -11.93
C LEU A 138 -9.73 -11.91 -13.21
N VAL A 139 -8.90 -10.91 -13.50
CA VAL A 139 -7.95 -10.94 -14.62
C VAL A 139 -7.02 -12.15 -14.50
N GLU A 140 -6.38 -12.32 -13.33
CA GLU A 140 -5.53 -13.49 -13.06
C GLU A 140 -6.29 -14.80 -13.27
N TRP A 141 -7.51 -14.90 -12.74
CA TRP A 141 -8.33 -16.10 -12.90
C TRP A 141 -8.66 -16.38 -14.37
N ILE A 142 -9.06 -15.36 -15.15
CA ILE A 142 -9.36 -15.49 -16.58
C ILE A 142 -8.15 -16.03 -17.34
N VAL A 143 -6.96 -15.44 -17.15
CA VAL A 143 -5.73 -15.86 -17.83
C VAL A 143 -5.29 -17.26 -17.42
N LYS A 144 -5.42 -17.60 -16.14
CA LYS A 144 -5.12 -18.96 -15.64
C LYS A 144 -6.03 -20.03 -16.25
N LYS A 145 -7.26 -19.65 -16.59
CA LYS A 145 -8.26 -20.53 -17.18
C LYS A 145 -8.16 -20.59 -18.70
N ASP A 146 -7.73 -19.52 -19.33
CA ASP A 146 -7.51 -19.43 -20.77
C ASP A 146 -6.29 -18.53 -21.07
N GLN A 147 -5.13 -19.15 -21.26
CA GLN A 147 -3.88 -18.44 -21.55
C GLN A 147 -3.92 -17.67 -22.87
N SER A 148 -4.84 -17.98 -23.79
CA SER A 148 -5.00 -17.22 -25.03
C SER A 148 -5.55 -15.81 -24.81
N LEU A 149 -6.09 -15.56 -23.60
CA LEU A 149 -6.56 -14.26 -23.14
C LEU A 149 -5.52 -13.51 -22.28
N LEU A 150 -4.24 -13.86 -22.37
CA LEU A 150 -3.18 -13.11 -21.70
C LEU A 150 -3.17 -11.64 -22.20
N PRO A 151 -3.43 -10.63 -21.35
CA PRO A 151 -3.49 -9.24 -21.78
C PRO A 151 -2.08 -8.69 -22.06
N ASP A 152 -1.92 -7.90 -23.11
CA ASP A 152 -0.67 -7.17 -23.34
C ASP A 152 -0.38 -6.20 -22.19
N ARG A 153 0.91 -6.03 -21.85
CA ARG A 153 1.33 -5.16 -20.75
C ARG A 153 0.74 -3.75 -20.82
N LYS A 154 0.65 -3.18 -22.01
CA LYS A 154 0.09 -1.84 -22.27
C LYS A 154 -1.38 -1.78 -21.89
N GLN A 155 -2.17 -2.83 -22.16
CA GLN A 155 -3.58 -2.88 -21.77
C GLN A 155 -3.71 -2.80 -20.24
N VAL A 156 -2.89 -3.57 -19.51
CA VAL A 156 -2.87 -3.56 -18.04
C VAL A 156 -2.47 -2.18 -17.50
N THR A 157 -1.45 -1.54 -18.07
CA THR A 157 -1.03 -0.17 -17.67
C THR A 157 -2.12 0.86 -17.92
N VAL A 158 -2.77 0.82 -19.08
CA VAL A 158 -3.83 1.77 -19.45
C VAL A 158 -5.00 1.65 -18.47
N ALA A 159 -5.42 0.42 -18.19
CA ALA A 159 -6.49 0.14 -17.23
C ALA A 159 -6.16 0.66 -15.81
N MET A 160 -4.94 0.38 -15.32
CA MET A 160 -4.47 0.87 -14.02
C MET A 160 -4.47 2.40 -13.94
N LYS A 161 -3.99 3.08 -15.00
CA LYS A 161 -3.94 4.55 -15.03
C LYS A 161 -5.32 5.21 -15.14
N ALA A 162 -6.28 4.56 -15.79
CA ALA A 162 -7.60 5.13 -16.02
C ALA A 162 -8.52 5.04 -14.79
N ASN A 163 -8.45 3.94 -14.02
CA ASN A 163 -9.53 3.60 -13.09
C ASN A 163 -9.12 3.44 -11.63
N CYS A 164 -7.82 3.38 -11.34
CA CYS A 164 -7.35 3.13 -9.99
C CYS A 164 -6.85 4.43 -9.33
N SER A 165 -7.26 4.65 -8.07
CA SER A 165 -7.06 5.88 -7.31
C SER A 165 -5.62 6.15 -6.88
N ARG A 166 -4.66 5.37 -7.40
CA ARG A 166 -3.25 5.27 -6.97
C ARG A 166 -3.10 5.15 -5.46
N THR A 167 -4.11 4.61 -4.77
CA THR A 167 -3.94 4.28 -3.36
C THR A 167 -2.86 3.21 -3.21
N ARG A 168 -2.22 3.19 -2.05
CA ARG A 168 -1.23 2.14 -1.72
C ARG A 168 -1.82 0.73 -1.91
N LYS A 169 -3.11 0.56 -1.61
CA LYS A 169 -3.84 -0.69 -1.80
C LYS A 169 -3.97 -1.06 -3.28
N ASP A 170 -4.50 -0.15 -4.11
CA ASP A 170 -4.68 -0.42 -5.55
C ASP A 170 -3.35 -0.77 -6.23
N MET A 171 -2.25 -0.11 -5.82
CA MET A 171 -0.91 -0.40 -6.32
C MET A 171 -0.43 -1.79 -5.87
N ALA A 172 -0.64 -2.17 -4.62
CA ALA A 172 -0.27 -3.51 -4.13
C ALA A 172 -1.01 -4.63 -4.87
N ASP A 173 -2.32 -4.45 -5.12
CA ASP A 173 -3.13 -5.43 -5.85
C ASP A 173 -2.70 -5.49 -7.34
N PHE A 174 -2.40 -4.35 -7.96
CA PHE A 174 -1.87 -4.28 -9.33
C PHE A 174 -0.51 -4.99 -9.48
N LEU A 175 0.40 -4.80 -8.53
CA LEU A 175 1.70 -5.44 -8.52
C LEU A 175 1.63 -6.95 -8.25
N THR A 176 0.64 -7.37 -7.46
CA THR A 176 0.30 -8.79 -7.29
C THR A 176 -0.13 -9.39 -8.62
N LEU A 177 -0.99 -8.69 -9.38
CA LEU A 177 -1.39 -9.12 -10.73
C LEU A 177 -0.18 -9.19 -11.68
N LEU A 178 0.68 -8.17 -11.73
CA LEU A 178 1.86 -8.19 -12.60
C LEU A 178 2.75 -9.40 -12.32
N ARG A 179 2.94 -9.75 -11.03
CA ARG A 179 3.67 -10.96 -10.64
C ARG A 179 2.98 -12.24 -11.12
N SER A 180 1.67 -12.35 -10.98
CA SER A 180 0.93 -13.51 -11.49
C SER A 180 1.00 -13.61 -13.02
N LEU A 181 0.85 -12.48 -13.73
CA LEU A 181 0.96 -12.44 -15.20
C LEU A 181 2.37 -12.79 -15.67
N TYR A 182 3.42 -12.35 -14.96
CA TYR A 182 4.80 -12.76 -15.23
C TYR A 182 4.95 -14.28 -15.21
N GLU A 183 4.45 -14.96 -14.17
CA GLU A 183 4.52 -16.43 -14.10
C GLU A 183 3.65 -17.11 -15.17
N LEU A 184 2.43 -16.60 -15.41
CA LEU A 184 1.50 -17.15 -16.41
C LEU A 184 1.99 -16.95 -17.85
N ALA A 185 2.76 -15.89 -18.11
CA ALA A 185 3.36 -15.57 -19.40
C ALA A 185 4.73 -16.24 -19.62
N ASN A 186 5.02 -17.34 -18.91
CA ASN A 186 6.32 -18.01 -18.96
C ASN A 186 7.50 -17.06 -18.70
N ARG A 187 7.35 -16.19 -17.71
CA ARG A 187 8.39 -15.25 -17.24
C ARG A 187 8.77 -14.18 -18.25
N ASP A 188 7.81 -13.73 -19.05
CA ASP A 188 8.01 -12.59 -19.95
C ASP A 188 8.28 -11.30 -19.16
N SER A 189 9.46 -10.73 -19.36
CA SER A 189 9.92 -9.51 -18.70
C SER A 189 9.03 -8.28 -18.91
N GLN A 190 8.15 -8.28 -19.93
CA GLN A 190 7.21 -7.16 -20.11
C GLN A 190 6.30 -6.95 -18.89
N TYR A 191 6.00 -8.02 -18.14
CA TYR A 191 5.16 -7.95 -16.93
C TYR A 191 5.95 -7.56 -15.67
N LEU A 192 7.27 -7.43 -15.75
CA LEU A 192 8.02 -6.90 -14.62
C LEU A 192 7.66 -5.42 -14.40
N PRO A 193 7.43 -4.99 -13.16
CA PRO A 193 7.15 -3.60 -12.81
C PRO A 193 8.22 -2.65 -13.30
N THR A 194 7.80 -1.46 -13.74
CA THR A 194 8.68 -0.35 -14.10
C THR A 194 9.21 0.36 -12.85
N TYR A 195 10.24 1.19 -13.04
CA TYR A 195 10.77 2.07 -11.98
C TYR A 195 9.66 2.87 -11.28
N ASP A 196 8.79 3.54 -12.03
CA ASP A 196 7.73 4.40 -11.48
C ASP A 196 6.72 3.61 -10.63
N GLU A 197 6.44 2.35 -11.00
CA GLU A 197 5.50 1.48 -10.28
C GLU A 197 6.11 0.91 -8.99
N MET A 198 7.44 0.89 -8.90
CA MET A 198 8.17 0.41 -7.72
C MET A 198 8.51 1.51 -6.71
N TYR A 199 8.21 2.77 -7.02
CA TYR A 199 8.60 3.94 -6.21
C TYR A 199 8.26 3.76 -4.72
N ASP A 200 7.03 3.37 -4.40
CA ASP A 200 6.50 3.19 -3.03
C ASP A 200 6.45 1.74 -2.53
N GLN A 201 7.18 0.83 -3.19
CA GLN A 201 7.13 -0.60 -2.87
C GLN A 201 8.18 -1.03 -1.85
N PRO A 202 7.92 -2.09 -1.07
CA PRO A 202 8.89 -2.63 -0.12
C PRO A 202 10.16 -3.13 -0.83
N VAL A 203 11.29 -3.13 -0.12
CA VAL A 203 12.62 -3.51 -0.67
C VAL A 203 12.60 -4.92 -1.23
N GLU A 204 11.92 -5.86 -0.56
CA GLU A 204 11.80 -7.26 -0.94
C GLU A 204 11.15 -7.42 -2.31
N TYR A 205 10.26 -6.50 -2.68
CA TYR A 205 9.62 -6.53 -3.98
C TYR A 205 10.56 -6.07 -5.10
N VAL A 206 11.36 -5.02 -4.86
CA VAL A 206 12.40 -4.59 -5.81
C VAL A 206 13.48 -5.66 -5.96
N GLN A 207 13.88 -6.29 -4.85
CA GLN A 207 14.78 -7.44 -4.84
C GLN A 207 14.22 -8.60 -5.66
N TRP A 208 12.93 -8.92 -5.52
CA TRP A 208 12.27 -9.93 -6.33
C TRP A 208 12.37 -9.59 -7.82
N VAL A 209 12.00 -8.37 -8.25
CA VAL A 209 12.11 -7.96 -9.65
C VAL A 209 13.54 -8.10 -10.19
N HIS A 210 14.54 -7.63 -9.43
CA HIS A 210 15.94 -7.76 -9.82
C HIS A 210 16.40 -9.22 -9.89
N SER A 211 15.95 -10.08 -8.97
CA SER A 211 16.27 -11.52 -8.99
C SER A 211 15.69 -12.25 -10.20
N GLN A 212 14.55 -11.78 -10.72
CA GLN A 212 13.92 -12.35 -11.90
C GLN A 212 14.63 -11.93 -13.20
N ASN A 213 15.08 -10.68 -13.26
CA ASN A 213 15.85 -10.17 -14.38
C ASN A 213 16.79 -9.03 -13.92
N PRO A 214 18.08 -9.32 -13.68
CA PRO A 214 19.03 -8.32 -13.18
C PRO A 214 19.19 -7.11 -14.10
N GLY A 215 18.96 -7.27 -15.41
CA GLY A 215 19.05 -6.20 -16.41
C GLY A 215 17.77 -5.37 -16.55
N HIS A 216 16.67 -5.75 -15.89
CA HIS A 216 15.39 -5.04 -16.00
C HIS A 216 15.44 -3.64 -15.41
N LEU A 217 16.19 -3.47 -14.32
CA LEU A 217 16.43 -2.18 -13.70
C LEU A 217 17.87 -1.75 -13.95
N SER A 218 18.02 -0.62 -14.64
CA SER A 218 19.34 -0.01 -14.77
C SER A 218 19.88 0.41 -13.40
N GLN A 219 21.20 0.51 -13.28
CA GLN A 219 21.85 1.08 -12.11
C GLN A 219 21.32 2.48 -11.79
N SER A 220 21.04 3.31 -12.81
CA SER A 220 20.44 4.63 -12.63
C SER A 220 19.03 4.55 -12.03
N ALA A 221 18.20 3.60 -12.46
CA ALA A 221 16.87 3.40 -11.89
C ALA A 221 16.95 2.96 -10.42
N LEU A 222 17.88 2.06 -10.07
CA LEU A 222 18.10 1.63 -8.69
C LEU A 222 18.54 2.80 -7.80
N ILE A 223 19.48 3.63 -8.27
CA ILE A 223 19.91 4.85 -7.56
C ILE A 223 18.73 5.80 -7.36
N MET A 224 17.90 6.00 -8.39
CA MET A 224 16.71 6.84 -8.28
C MET A 224 15.71 6.29 -7.26
N LEU A 225 15.54 4.97 -7.17
CA LEU A 225 14.67 4.35 -6.14
C LEU A 225 15.22 4.58 -4.72
N CYS A 226 16.54 4.56 -4.55
CA CYS A 226 17.15 4.87 -3.26
C CYS A 226 16.88 6.31 -2.82
N LYS A 227 16.94 7.27 -3.76
CA LYS A 227 16.66 8.70 -3.49
C LYS A 227 15.21 8.95 -3.12
N ALA A 228 14.31 8.17 -3.70
CA ALA A 228 12.86 8.32 -3.61
C ALA A 228 12.24 7.79 -2.32
N LYS A 229 12.77 6.67 -1.81
CA LYS A 229 12.12 5.89 -0.77
C LYS A 229 12.26 6.51 0.63
N SER A 230 11.22 6.41 1.43
CA SER A 230 11.21 6.87 2.83
C SER A 230 11.66 5.81 3.84
N ASP A 231 11.74 4.53 3.45
CA ASP A 231 12.22 3.43 4.30
C ASP A 231 13.35 2.66 3.61
N THR A 232 14.60 3.07 3.86
CA THR A 232 15.69 2.87 2.87
C THR A 232 16.99 2.31 3.40
N ALA A 233 17.21 2.20 4.71
CA ALA A 233 18.50 1.69 5.19
C ALA A 233 18.77 0.28 4.64
N GLN A 234 17.76 -0.60 4.67
CA GLN A 234 17.84 -1.94 4.07
C GLN A 234 18.04 -1.91 2.55
N PHE A 235 17.41 -0.95 1.86
CA PHE A 235 17.53 -0.82 0.41
C PHE A 235 18.93 -0.34 -0.02
N HIS A 236 19.50 0.63 0.71
CA HIS A 236 20.88 1.08 0.50
C HIS A 236 21.88 -0.04 0.83
N GLU A 237 21.66 -0.77 1.92
CA GLU A 237 22.49 -1.90 2.29
C GLU A 237 22.48 -2.99 1.21
N TRP A 238 21.30 -3.37 0.74
CA TRP A 238 21.15 -4.35 -0.34
C TRP A 238 21.89 -3.90 -1.62
N ILE A 239 21.66 -2.67 -2.09
CA ILE A 239 22.30 -2.17 -3.31
C ILE A 239 23.83 -2.07 -3.17
N SER A 240 24.32 -1.61 -2.01
CA SER A 240 25.75 -1.48 -1.76
C SER A 240 26.43 -2.84 -1.61
N ARG A 241 25.82 -3.77 -0.88
CA ARG A 241 26.42 -5.07 -0.56
C ARG A 241 26.28 -6.07 -1.71
N ASP A 242 25.07 -6.22 -2.23
CA ASP A 242 24.75 -7.33 -3.13
C ASP A 242 24.94 -6.93 -4.60
N LEU A 243 24.84 -5.63 -4.93
CA LEU A 243 25.04 -5.13 -6.30
C LEU A 243 26.35 -4.35 -6.48
N SER A 244 27.13 -4.15 -5.42
CA SER A 244 28.39 -3.37 -5.44
C SER A 244 28.23 -1.95 -6.00
N ILE A 245 27.05 -1.35 -5.88
CA ILE A 245 26.80 0.02 -6.32
C ILE A 245 27.07 0.97 -5.15
N ASN A 246 28.02 1.90 -5.31
CA ASN A 246 28.29 2.89 -4.28
C ASN A 246 27.12 3.91 -4.17
N VAL A 247 26.31 3.76 -3.13
CA VAL A 247 25.22 4.68 -2.77
C VAL A 247 25.54 5.53 -1.54
N ALA A 248 26.73 5.38 -0.95
CA ALA A 248 27.19 6.20 0.17
C ALA A 248 27.90 7.47 -0.34
N THR A 249 27.18 8.31 -1.09
CA THR A 249 27.70 9.54 -1.69
C THR A 249 27.01 10.78 -1.12
N SER A 250 27.65 11.96 -1.23
CA SER A 250 27.05 13.23 -0.79
C SER A 250 25.74 13.57 -1.52
N GLU A 251 25.59 13.12 -2.78
CA GLU A 251 24.35 13.24 -3.53
C GLU A 251 23.21 12.43 -2.89
N MET A 252 23.50 11.20 -2.45
CA MET A 252 22.52 10.35 -1.77
C MET A 252 22.22 10.86 -0.36
N ALA A 253 23.22 11.36 0.36
CA ALA A 253 23.02 12.03 1.65
C ALA A 253 22.09 13.24 1.48
N SER A 254 22.31 14.05 0.45
CA SER A 254 21.45 15.20 0.12
C SER A 254 20.04 14.75 -0.24
N ALA A 255 19.87 13.70 -1.05
CA ALA A 255 18.54 13.16 -1.36
C ALA A 255 17.81 12.65 -0.11
N ALA A 256 18.49 11.90 0.76
CA ALA A 256 17.93 11.41 2.01
C ALA A 256 17.51 12.55 2.95
N ALA A 257 18.37 13.57 3.11
CA ALA A 257 18.06 14.76 3.88
C ALA A 257 16.87 15.53 3.29
N ASN A 258 16.81 15.66 1.97
CA ASN A 258 15.74 16.37 1.24
C ASN A 258 14.35 15.80 1.50
N ILE A 259 14.23 14.48 1.67
CA ILE A 259 12.96 13.81 2.00
C ILE A 259 12.79 13.58 3.51
N GLY A 260 13.75 13.98 4.34
CA GLY A 260 13.70 13.77 5.79
C GLY A 260 13.94 12.34 6.25
N ASN A 261 14.64 11.52 5.47
CA ASN A 261 14.90 10.13 5.80
C ASN A 261 16.19 9.96 6.64
N VAL A 262 16.05 10.14 7.95
CA VAL A 262 17.18 10.12 8.90
C VAL A 262 17.90 8.77 8.93
N LYS A 263 17.15 7.66 8.82
CA LYS A 263 17.76 6.31 8.82
C LYS A 263 18.68 6.09 7.63
N ALA A 264 18.26 6.51 6.42
CA ALA A 264 19.15 6.46 5.25
C ALA A 264 20.36 7.37 5.44
N LEU A 265 20.13 8.61 5.87
CA LEU A 265 21.19 9.59 6.04
C LEU A 265 22.25 9.11 7.04
N SER A 266 21.82 8.51 8.16
CA SER A 266 22.70 7.87 9.14
C SER A 266 23.52 6.75 8.52
N TRP A 267 22.86 5.81 7.84
CA TRP A 267 23.56 4.70 7.19
C TRP A 267 24.58 5.20 6.16
N ILE A 268 24.25 6.25 5.38
CA ILE A 268 25.15 6.82 4.36
C ILE A 268 26.40 7.41 5.03
N ILE A 269 26.23 8.22 6.07
CA ILE A 269 27.35 8.86 6.80
C ILE A 269 28.19 7.82 7.54
N ASP A 270 27.58 6.78 8.11
CA ASP A 270 28.31 5.70 8.79
C ASP A 270 29.19 4.92 7.79
N LYS A 271 28.72 4.73 6.55
CA LYS A 271 29.48 4.04 5.50
C LYS A 271 30.52 4.92 4.83
N ASN A 272 30.24 6.21 4.70
CA ASN A 272 31.15 7.19 4.15
C ASN A 272 31.05 8.48 4.98
N PRO A 273 31.95 8.66 5.98
CA PRO A 273 31.93 9.87 6.80
C PRO A 273 32.00 11.15 5.97
N ASP A 274 32.67 11.16 4.81
CA ASP A 274 32.79 12.34 3.95
C ASP A 274 31.51 12.67 3.15
N ALA A 275 30.52 11.76 3.14
CA ALA A 275 29.23 12.00 2.49
C ALA A 275 28.37 12.96 3.33
N ALA A 276 28.42 14.25 3.01
CA ALA A 276 27.63 15.27 3.69
C ALA A 276 26.40 15.71 2.85
N PRO A 277 25.22 15.91 3.48
CA PRO A 277 24.08 16.49 2.78
C PRO A 277 24.30 17.99 2.54
N SER A 278 23.78 18.54 1.44
CA SER A 278 23.77 19.99 1.25
C SER A 278 22.86 20.69 2.26
N ARG A 279 23.17 21.95 2.60
CA ARG A 279 22.33 22.76 3.49
C ARG A 279 20.92 22.94 2.91
N GLU A 280 20.82 23.12 1.61
CA GLU A 280 19.57 23.30 0.87
C GLU A 280 18.69 22.05 0.98
N SER A 281 19.28 20.86 0.88
CA SER A 281 18.56 19.60 1.06
C SER A 281 18.07 19.41 2.50
N VAL A 282 18.88 19.77 3.51
CA VAL A 282 18.42 19.76 4.91
C VAL A 282 17.24 20.72 5.09
N GLN A 283 17.33 21.95 4.55
CA GLN A 283 16.23 22.92 4.59
C GLN A 283 14.95 22.36 3.95
N ALA A 284 15.05 21.71 2.78
CA ALA A 284 13.92 21.12 2.09
C ALA A 284 13.24 20.03 2.95
N GLY A 285 14.02 19.09 3.51
CA GLY A 285 13.47 18.04 4.39
C GLY A 285 12.79 18.60 5.64
N LEU A 286 13.36 19.67 6.20
CA LEU A 286 12.77 20.36 7.35
C LEU A 286 11.47 21.11 7.00
N LYS A 287 11.30 21.61 5.76
CA LYS A 287 10.07 22.30 5.33
C LYS A 287 8.90 21.33 5.18
N VAL A 288 9.12 20.21 4.50
CA VAL A 288 8.01 19.33 4.07
C VAL A 288 7.33 18.66 5.26
N TYR A 289 8.10 18.21 6.25
CA TYR A 289 7.57 17.34 7.32
C TYR A 289 7.69 17.91 8.73
N LYS A 290 8.24 19.13 8.90
CA LYS A 290 8.66 19.66 10.22
C LYS A 290 9.47 18.62 11.03
N ASN A 291 10.37 17.93 10.33
CA ASN A 291 11.04 16.74 10.82
C ASN A 291 12.08 17.09 11.90
N THR A 292 11.68 17.01 13.17
CA THR A 292 12.56 17.29 14.32
C THR A 292 13.68 16.26 14.47
N GLU A 293 13.45 15.02 14.03
CA GLU A 293 14.46 13.96 14.01
C GLU A 293 15.62 14.33 13.09
N LEU A 294 15.33 14.81 11.88
CA LEU A 294 16.35 15.29 10.94
C LEU A 294 17.15 16.44 11.54
N LEU A 295 16.48 17.42 12.15
CA LEU A 295 17.15 18.57 12.77
C LEU A 295 18.11 18.13 13.88
N LEU A 296 17.65 17.24 14.76
CA LEU A 296 18.47 16.72 15.87
C LEU A 296 19.66 15.93 15.34
N TYR A 297 19.43 15.07 14.35
CA TYR A 297 20.46 14.22 13.76
C TYR A 297 21.56 15.08 13.11
N VAL A 298 21.21 16.01 12.22
CA VAL A 298 22.19 16.87 11.53
C VAL A 298 22.91 17.76 12.53
N HIS A 299 22.23 18.31 13.55
CA HIS A 299 22.91 19.08 14.60
C HIS A 299 23.97 18.27 15.35
N SER A 300 23.66 17.01 15.67
CA SER A 300 24.56 16.15 16.46
C SER A 300 25.76 15.63 15.66
N THR A 301 25.60 15.44 14.35
CA THR A 301 26.62 14.79 13.51
C THR A 301 27.38 15.78 12.62
N ARG A 302 26.70 16.84 12.17
CA ARG A 302 27.13 17.75 11.10
C ARG A 302 26.58 19.18 11.33
N PRO A 303 26.89 19.83 12.46
CA PRO A 303 26.28 21.11 12.84
C PRO A 303 26.48 22.23 11.79
N GLU A 304 27.53 22.18 10.99
CA GLU A 304 27.84 23.10 9.89
C GLU A 304 26.79 23.09 8.74
N HIS A 305 26.08 21.98 8.60
CA HIS A 305 25.02 21.79 7.59
C HIS A 305 23.62 22.18 8.11
N VAL A 306 23.49 22.51 9.39
CA VAL A 306 22.19 22.95 9.93
C VAL A 306 21.84 24.33 9.39
N PRO A 307 20.56 24.58 9.02
CA PRO A 307 20.13 25.90 8.57
C PRO A 307 20.29 26.98 9.65
N ASP A 308 20.33 28.24 9.21
CA ASP A 308 20.42 29.38 10.11
C ASP A 308 19.22 29.45 11.08
N VAL A 309 19.44 29.98 12.28
CA VAL A 309 18.40 30.04 13.34
C VAL A 309 17.17 30.82 12.87
N GLU A 310 17.36 31.84 12.04
CA GLU A 310 16.28 32.62 11.43
C GLU A 310 15.32 31.71 10.63
N PHE A 311 15.87 30.81 9.81
CA PHE A 311 15.10 29.81 9.06
C PHE A 311 14.30 28.91 10.01
N LEU A 312 14.92 28.41 11.08
CA LEU A 312 14.27 27.53 12.06
C LEU A 312 13.13 28.26 12.78
N VAL A 313 13.33 29.54 13.14
CA VAL A 313 12.32 30.36 13.80
C VAL A 313 11.13 30.61 12.84
N GLU A 314 11.41 31.03 11.61
CA GLU A 314 10.41 31.29 10.56
C GLU A 314 9.51 30.07 10.32
N HIS A 315 10.09 28.87 10.26
CA HIS A 315 9.36 27.63 10.02
C HIS A 315 8.78 27.00 11.31
N GLY A 316 8.83 27.72 12.43
CA GLY A 316 8.17 27.35 13.69
C GLY A 316 8.90 26.33 14.55
N TYR A 317 10.16 25.99 14.27
CA TYR A 317 10.95 25.04 15.06
C TYR A 317 11.18 25.51 16.50
N HIS A 318 11.16 26.81 16.75
CA HIS A 318 11.23 27.37 18.10
C HIS A 318 10.05 26.94 18.99
N LYS A 319 8.92 26.54 18.39
CA LYS A 319 7.74 26.06 19.14
C LYS A 319 7.79 24.55 19.38
N VAL A 320 8.30 23.78 18.41
CA VAL A 320 8.32 22.30 18.50
C VAL A 320 9.60 21.73 19.09
N ALA A 321 10.73 22.44 18.98
CA ALA A 321 12.04 22.02 19.49
C ALA A 321 12.85 23.22 20.05
N PRO A 322 12.32 23.96 21.03
CA PRO A 322 12.93 25.21 21.55
C PRO A 322 14.37 25.00 22.03
N GLY A 323 14.65 23.90 22.73
CA GLY A 323 16.00 23.59 23.23
C GLY A 323 17.02 23.41 22.11
N THR A 324 16.63 22.76 21.00
CA THR A 324 17.51 22.57 19.85
C THR A 324 17.77 23.89 19.12
N VAL A 325 16.74 24.72 18.94
CA VAL A 325 16.90 26.05 18.34
C VAL A 325 17.80 26.95 19.19
N GLN A 326 17.68 26.90 20.52
CA GLN A 326 18.56 27.68 21.40
C GLN A 326 20.02 27.19 21.34
N ARG A 327 20.26 25.87 21.31
CA ARG A 327 21.61 25.33 21.12
C ARG A 327 22.21 25.78 19.80
N MET A 328 21.41 25.76 18.72
CA MET A 328 21.85 26.21 17.40
C MET A 328 22.20 27.70 17.40
N ARG A 329 21.42 28.52 18.10
CA ARG A 329 21.69 29.96 18.27
C ARG A 329 23.04 30.22 18.93
N ASN A 330 23.33 29.48 20.00
CA ASN A 330 24.61 29.59 20.70
C ASN A 330 25.76 29.19 19.77
N PHE A 331 25.65 28.02 19.12
CA PHE A 331 26.67 27.52 18.18
C PHE A 331 26.96 28.50 17.03
N GLN A 332 25.91 29.02 16.37
CA GLN A 332 26.09 29.95 15.26
C GLN A 332 26.64 31.31 15.71
N SER A 333 26.34 31.74 16.94
CA SER A 333 26.89 32.96 17.53
C SER A 333 28.38 32.82 17.85
N GLU A 334 28.81 31.64 18.29
CA GLU A 334 30.24 31.31 18.48
C GLU A 334 31.00 31.33 17.15
N GLN A 335 30.45 30.70 16.10
CA GLN A 335 31.04 30.70 14.75
C GLN A 335 31.14 32.10 14.12
N ARG A 336 30.19 33.01 14.41
CA ARG A 336 30.21 34.39 13.90
C ARG A 336 31.21 35.31 14.62
N ASN A 337 31.87 34.85 15.68
CA ASN A 337 32.81 35.66 16.45
C ASN A 337 34.27 35.18 16.29
N PRO A 338 34.84 35.24 15.07
CA PRO A 338 36.20 34.73 14.79
C PRO A 338 37.29 35.48 15.56
N LEU A 339 37.01 36.68 16.06
CA LEU A 339 37.95 37.52 16.83
C LEU A 339 38.32 36.94 18.20
N ARG A 340 37.57 35.95 18.71
CA ARG A 340 37.86 35.35 20.02
C ARG A 340 39.09 34.45 20.01
N ASP A 341 39.37 33.79 18.88
CA ASP A 341 40.52 32.89 18.75
C ASP A 341 41.79 33.64 18.31
N THR A 342 41.65 34.71 17.51
CA THR A 342 42.80 35.53 17.10
C THR A 342 43.39 36.32 18.27
N LEU A 343 42.53 36.88 19.15
CA LEU A 343 43.00 37.61 20.33
C LEU A 343 43.64 36.70 21.40
N CYS A 344 43.28 35.41 21.45
CA CYS A 344 43.90 34.47 22.40
C CYS A 344 45.28 33.98 21.88
N GLY A 345 45.43 33.75 20.58
CA GLY A 345 46.72 33.40 19.97
C GLY A 345 47.75 34.53 20.09
N ASP A 346 47.35 35.75 19.73
CA ASP A 346 48.26 36.92 19.76
C ASP A 346 48.62 37.34 21.20
N MET A 347 47.73 37.16 22.17
CA MET A 347 48.06 37.38 23.59
C MET A 347 49.02 36.32 24.13
N VAL A 348 48.86 35.03 23.77
CA VAL A 348 49.79 33.99 24.21
C VAL A 348 51.19 34.18 23.58
N GLU A 349 51.27 34.65 22.33
CA GLU A 349 52.55 34.98 21.70
C GLU A 349 53.19 36.26 22.29
N ALA A 350 52.38 37.26 22.66
CA ALA A 350 52.86 38.47 23.34
C ALA A 350 53.34 38.20 24.78
N PHE A 351 52.65 37.33 25.53
CA PHE A 351 53.07 36.94 26.89
C PHE A 351 54.24 35.92 26.89
N GLY A 352 54.36 35.07 25.86
CA GLY A 352 55.51 34.18 25.69
C GLY A 352 56.83 34.92 25.45
N LYS A 353 56.81 36.09 24.79
CA LYS A 353 57.99 36.94 24.60
C LYS A 353 58.39 37.72 25.86
N LEU A 354 57.45 37.99 26.78
CA LEU A 354 57.72 38.72 28.03
C LEU A 354 58.31 37.84 29.15
N SER A 355 58.32 36.51 29.01
CA SER A 355 58.79 35.60 30.06
C SER A 355 60.23 35.08 29.89
N ILE A 356 60.99 35.61 28.92
CA ILE A 356 62.41 35.24 28.67
C ILE A 356 63.40 36.30 29.20
N GLU A 357 62.92 37.44 29.72
CA GLU A 357 63.77 38.52 30.25
C GLU A 357 63.67 38.68 31.79
N CYS A 358 63.62 37.58 32.56
CA CYS A 358 63.82 37.61 34.01
C CYS A 358 64.92 36.65 34.46
#